data_AF-A0A970IPK7-F1
#
_entry.id   AF-A0A970IPK7-F1
#
_cell.length_a   1.000
_cell.length_b   1.000
_cell.length_c   1.000
_cell.angle_alpha   90.00
_cell.angle_beta   90.00
_cell.angle_gamma   90.00
#
_symmetry.space_group_name_H-M   'P 1'
#
loop_
_entity.id
_entity.type
_entity.pdbx_description
1 polymer ?
#
loop_
_entity_poly.entity_id
_entity_poly.type
_entity_poly.pdbx_seq_one_letter_code
_entity_poly.pdbx_strand_id
1 'polypeptide(L)'
;NTQETLLGTYTDSRGKEKTVVACGDFTDGGKKLIEFAHLKNTCINSEQSGYGTELSSILEAIEEQTLLPPDKLRDFFWDMFIADAFLGNFDRHNGNWGILVDEHMETAEIAPIYDCGSCLYPQLAAEDMQSVLDREDEINRRIYTYPASTIEENGKKVSYFEFISSLKNEDCNLALKRIHSRINLEGLYKIIEETPTPMPIQKEFYKIILHERKSKILDYSIEQLFAMEKGSQEQTI
;
A
#
# COMPACT_ATOMS: atom_id res chain seq x y z
N ASN A 1 -5.50 3.77 9.58
CA ASN A 1 -6.76 4.47 9.27
C ASN A 1 -6.87 4.56 7.75
N THR A 2 -8.05 4.36 7.16
CA THR A 2 -8.28 4.35 5.70
C THR A 2 -9.51 5.19 5.39
N GLN A 3 -9.59 5.75 4.18
CA GLN A 3 -10.78 6.46 3.72
C GLN A 3 -12.00 5.52 3.68
N GLU A 4 -13.15 6.01 4.12
CA GLU A 4 -14.42 5.30 3.98
C GLU A 4 -14.86 5.27 2.51
N THR A 5 -15.29 4.11 2.01
CA THR A 5 -15.70 3.95 0.62
C THR A 5 -17.02 3.21 0.52
N LEU A 6 -17.85 3.61 -0.45
CA LEU A 6 -19.14 3.00 -0.75
C LEU A 6 -19.28 2.78 -2.25
N LEU A 7 -19.48 1.53 -2.66
CA LEU A 7 -19.77 1.19 -4.05
C LEU A 7 -21.26 1.45 -4.35
N GLY A 8 -21.55 2.11 -5.46
CA GLY A 8 -22.91 2.49 -5.83
C GLY A 8 -23.07 2.77 -7.32
N THR A 9 -24.23 3.33 -7.68
CA THR A 9 -24.55 3.76 -9.03
C THR A 9 -24.85 5.26 -9.05
N TYR A 10 -24.29 5.98 -10.02
CA TYR A 10 -24.55 7.39 -10.25
C TYR A 10 -25.14 7.59 -11.64
N THR A 11 -26.24 8.33 -11.72
CA THR A 11 -26.86 8.72 -12.99
C THR A 11 -26.35 10.11 -13.38
N ASP A 12 -25.64 10.21 -14.50
CA ASP A 12 -25.16 11.51 -14.98
C ASP A 12 -26.30 12.39 -15.54
N SER A 13 -26.01 13.67 -15.82
CA SER A 13 -26.99 14.64 -16.32
C SER A 13 -27.66 14.27 -17.65
N ARG A 14 -27.13 13.28 -18.37
CA ARG A 14 -27.69 12.74 -19.62
C ARG A 14 -28.55 11.49 -19.39
N GLY A 15 -28.77 11.09 -18.14
CA GLY A 15 -29.51 9.88 -17.78
C GLY A 15 -28.70 8.59 -17.90
N LYS A 16 -27.37 8.67 -18.04
CA LYS A 16 -26.52 7.46 -18.12
C LYS A 16 -26.09 7.02 -16.72
N GLU A 17 -26.49 5.81 -16.34
CA GLU A 17 -26.01 5.15 -15.13
C GLU A 17 -24.55 4.68 -15.26
N LYS A 18 -23.80 4.83 -14.17
CA LYS A 18 -22.41 4.40 -14.04
C LYS A 18 -22.17 3.81 -12.66
N THR A 19 -21.44 2.70 -12.59
CA THR A 19 -20.87 2.23 -11.32
C THR A 19 -19.82 3.22 -10.83
N VAL A 20 -19.89 3.59 -9.55
CA VAL A 20 -18.98 4.54 -8.91
C VAL A 20 -18.60 4.06 -7.52
N VAL A 21 -17.42 4.47 -7.06
CA VAL A 21 -17.04 4.38 -5.65
C VAL A 21 -17.13 5.79 -5.08
N ALA A 22 -18.03 6.02 -4.14
CA ALA A 22 -18.08 7.24 -3.36
C ALA A 22 -17.04 7.13 -2.23
N CYS A 23 -16.15 8.12 -2.16
CA CYS A 23 -15.08 8.15 -1.18
C CYS A 23 -15.39 9.28 -0.18
N GLY A 24 -15.50 8.93 1.11
CA GLY A 24 -15.84 9.88 2.16
C GLY A 24 -14.80 10.99 2.28
N ASP A 25 -15.25 12.23 2.30
CA ASP A 25 -14.35 13.38 2.47
C ASP A 25 -13.81 13.41 3.90
N PHE A 26 -12.50 13.21 4.03
CA PHE A 26 -11.79 13.23 5.32
C PHE A 26 -11.15 14.59 5.62
N THR A 27 -11.40 15.61 4.80
CA THR A 27 -10.95 16.99 5.00
C THR A 27 -12.00 17.88 5.70
N ASP A 28 -13.11 17.28 6.15
CA ASP A 28 -14.15 17.99 6.89
C ASP A 28 -13.61 18.62 8.20
N GLY A 29 -14.30 19.65 8.69
CA GLY A 29 -13.92 20.38 9.91
C GLY A 29 -12.81 21.42 9.70
N GLY A 30 -12.53 21.84 8.46
CA GLY A 30 -11.54 22.89 8.15
C GLY A 30 -10.11 22.39 7.99
N LYS A 31 -9.92 21.06 8.01
CA LYS A 31 -8.61 20.43 7.75
C LYS A 31 -8.25 20.52 6.28
N LYS A 32 -6.95 20.66 6.00
CA LYS A 32 -6.42 20.64 4.64
C LYS A 32 -5.49 19.44 4.48
N LEU A 33 -5.67 18.69 3.39
CA LEU A 33 -4.74 17.67 2.97
C LEU A 33 -3.46 18.33 2.43
N ILE A 34 -2.33 18.00 3.02
CA ILE A 34 -1.01 18.24 2.47
C ILE A 34 -0.46 16.90 2.01
N GLU A 35 -0.45 16.68 0.70
CA GLU A 35 0.21 15.54 0.07
C GLU A 35 1.69 15.47 0.47
N PHE A 36 2.22 14.27 0.63
CA PHE A 36 3.62 14.08 0.98
C PHE A 36 4.57 14.70 -0.07
N ALA A 37 4.15 14.78 -1.33
CA ALA A 37 4.90 15.45 -2.39
C ALA A 37 5.12 16.93 -2.09
N HIS A 38 4.11 17.62 -1.56
CA HIS A 38 4.23 19.01 -1.13
C HIS A 38 5.09 19.12 0.13
N LEU A 39 4.95 18.20 1.08
CA LEU A 39 5.79 18.17 2.29
C LEU A 39 7.27 18.00 1.94
N LYS A 40 7.58 17.05 1.06
CA LYS A 40 8.93 16.76 0.58
C LYS A 40 9.57 17.96 -0.13
N ASN A 41 8.80 18.74 -0.89
CA ASN A 41 9.29 19.98 -1.52
C ASN A 41 9.72 21.06 -0.51
N THR A 42 9.29 20.97 0.76
CA THR A 42 9.71 21.92 1.80
C THR A 42 11.00 21.49 2.51
N CYS A 43 11.47 20.26 2.29
CA CYS A 43 12.68 19.72 2.88
C CYS A 43 13.89 20.15 2.04
N ILE A 44 14.85 20.85 2.64
CA ILE A 44 15.98 21.49 1.94
C ILE A 44 17.01 20.45 1.48
N ASN A 45 17.17 19.35 2.23
CA ASN A 45 18.19 18.34 1.92
C ASN A 45 17.71 17.31 0.90
N SER A 46 16.40 17.23 0.63
CA SER A 46 15.83 16.40 -0.43
C SER A 46 16.26 16.92 -1.81
N GLU A 47 17.35 16.38 -2.36
CA GLU A 47 17.91 16.79 -3.67
C GLU A 47 16.94 16.56 -4.85
N GLN A 48 15.90 15.73 -4.66
CA GLN A 48 14.93 15.37 -5.69
C GLN A 48 13.61 16.14 -5.55
N SER A 49 12.91 16.33 -6.68
CA SER A 49 11.55 16.89 -6.68
C SER A 49 10.63 16.17 -5.68
N GLY A 50 9.61 16.87 -5.16
CA GLY A 50 8.64 16.30 -4.22
C GLY A 50 7.90 15.06 -4.75
N TYR A 51 7.80 14.91 -6.07
CA TYR A 51 7.20 13.75 -6.71
C TYR A 51 8.19 12.60 -6.98
N GLY A 52 9.50 12.80 -6.74
CA GLY A 52 10.51 11.75 -6.83
C GLY A 52 10.29 10.68 -5.76
N THR A 53 10.36 9.42 -6.15
CA THR A 53 10.01 8.27 -5.29
C THR A 53 11.21 7.44 -4.84
N GLU A 54 12.42 8.00 -4.91
CA GLU A 54 13.63 7.34 -4.36
C GLU A 54 13.48 7.18 -2.84
N LEU A 55 13.62 5.94 -2.37
CA LEU A 55 13.36 5.56 -0.98
C LEU A 55 14.19 6.38 0.01
N SER A 56 15.48 6.58 -0.26
CA SER A 56 16.35 7.36 0.62
C SER A 56 15.87 8.80 0.77
N SER A 57 15.43 9.43 -0.33
CA SER A 57 14.90 10.79 -0.33
C SER A 57 13.54 10.90 0.37
N ILE A 58 12.70 9.86 0.28
CA ILE A 58 11.45 9.78 1.06
C ILE A 58 11.75 9.70 2.56
N LEU A 59 12.65 8.80 2.97
CA LEU A 59 13.00 8.61 4.39
C LEU A 59 13.67 9.87 4.98
N GLU A 60 14.51 10.57 4.21
CA GLU A 60 15.08 11.85 4.61
C GLU A 60 14.01 12.92 4.85
N ALA A 61 13.03 13.03 3.95
CA ALA A 61 11.93 13.98 4.12
C ALA A 61 11.02 13.63 5.31
N ILE A 62 10.85 12.33 5.62
CA ILE A 62 10.14 11.88 6.84
C ILE A 62 10.87 12.34 8.10
N GLU A 63 12.20 12.35 8.09
CA GLU A 63 13.04 12.77 9.21
C GLU A 63 13.14 14.30 9.35
N GLU A 64 13.21 15.03 8.23
CA GLU A 64 13.38 16.49 8.23
C GLU A 64 12.08 17.25 8.55
N GLN A 65 10.93 16.73 8.12
CA GLN A 65 9.66 17.41 8.35
C GLN A 65 9.37 17.62 9.84
N THR A 66 8.74 18.74 10.19
CA THR A 66 8.53 19.15 11.58
C THR A 66 7.07 19.12 12.04
N LEU A 67 6.16 18.70 11.15
CA LEU A 67 4.71 18.70 11.43
C LEU A 67 4.28 17.51 12.28
N LEU A 68 4.99 16.40 12.19
CA LEU A 68 4.74 15.18 12.94
C LEU A 68 6.03 14.60 13.53
N PRO A 69 5.94 13.81 14.62
CA PRO A 69 7.07 13.01 15.07
C PRO A 69 7.56 12.07 13.94
N PRO A 70 8.85 12.13 13.56
CA PRO A 70 9.39 11.33 12.45
C PRO A 70 9.12 9.83 12.58
N ASP A 71 9.32 9.27 13.76
CA ASP A 71 9.05 7.85 14.05
C ASP A 71 7.61 7.43 13.72
N LYS A 72 6.64 8.30 14.01
CA LYS A 72 5.22 8.03 13.75
C LYS A 72 4.93 8.01 12.25
N LEU A 73 5.53 8.93 11.49
CA LEU A 73 5.34 9.00 10.04
C LEU A 73 6.09 7.87 9.33
N ARG A 74 7.29 7.51 9.82
CA ARG A 74 8.09 6.38 9.36
C ARG A 74 7.37 5.05 9.59
N ASP A 75 6.80 4.83 10.77
CA ASP A 75 6.01 3.64 11.06
C ASP A 75 4.77 3.54 10.15
N PHE A 76 4.08 4.66 9.92
CA PHE A 76 2.95 4.69 9.00
C PHE A 76 3.36 4.38 7.55
N PHE A 77 4.45 4.97 7.07
CA PHE A 77 4.97 4.74 5.72
C PHE A 77 5.26 3.25 5.50
N TRP A 78 5.94 2.60 6.45
CA TRP A 78 6.25 1.17 6.33
C TRP A 78 5.03 0.27 6.52
N ASP A 79 4.11 0.61 7.44
CA ASP A 79 2.83 -0.11 7.57
C ASP A 79 2.03 -0.05 6.26
N MET A 80 1.98 1.12 5.62
CA MET A 80 1.36 1.32 4.32
C MET A 80 2.09 0.54 3.22
N PHE A 81 3.43 0.54 3.20
CA PHE A 81 4.22 -0.23 2.24
C PHE A 81 3.92 -1.73 2.27
N ILE A 82 3.80 -2.33 3.47
CA ILE A 82 3.45 -3.75 3.61
C ILE A 82 2.00 -4.01 3.15
N ALA A 83 1.07 -3.10 3.46
CA ALA A 83 -0.30 -3.21 2.97
C ALA A 83 -0.37 -3.07 1.43
N ASP A 84 0.38 -2.14 0.84
CA ASP A 84 0.49 -1.96 -0.60
C ASP A 84 1.18 -3.18 -1.26
N ALA A 85 2.12 -3.85 -0.61
CA ALA A 85 2.70 -5.11 -1.09
C ALA A 85 1.66 -6.23 -1.13
N PHE A 86 0.84 -6.36 -0.09
CA PHE A 86 -0.25 -7.34 -0.01
C PHE A 86 -1.31 -7.10 -1.08
N LEU A 87 -1.71 -5.84 -1.29
CA LEU A 87 -2.71 -5.45 -2.29
C LEU A 87 -2.13 -5.28 -3.70
N GLY A 88 -0.80 -5.24 -3.81
CA GLY A 88 -0.04 -5.00 -5.03
C GLY A 88 -0.36 -3.67 -5.67
N ASN A 89 -0.02 -2.59 -4.97
CA ASN A 89 -0.15 -1.24 -5.47
C ASN A 89 1.04 -0.91 -6.38
N PHE A 90 0.81 -0.54 -7.64
CA PHE A 90 1.89 -0.10 -8.54
C PHE A 90 2.06 1.43 -8.61
N ASP A 91 1.24 2.18 -7.87
CA ASP A 91 1.11 3.64 -8.03
C ASP A 91 0.99 4.41 -6.69
N ARG A 92 1.60 3.91 -5.61
CA ARG A 92 1.77 4.70 -4.38
C ARG A 92 2.88 5.74 -4.56
N HIS A 93 2.60 6.80 -5.31
CA HIS A 93 3.48 7.97 -5.38
C HIS A 93 3.23 8.96 -4.24
N ASN A 94 4.10 9.96 -4.08
CA ASN A 94 4.04 10.93 -2.98
C ASN A 94 2.80 11.83 -2.96
N GLY A 95 1.94 11.77 -3.98
CA GLY A 95 0.64 12.45 -4.02
C GLY A 95 -0.49 11.63 -3.40
N ASN A 96 -0.29 10.31 -3.27
CA ASN A 96 -1.33 9.36 -2.85
C ASN A 96 -1.27 9.05 -1.36
N TRP A 97 -0.62 9.89 -0.57
CA TRP A 97 -0.61 9.87 0.89
C TRP A 97 -0.11 11.21 1.41
N GLY A 98 -0.36 11.49 2.68
CA GLY A 98 0.03 12.76 3.27
C GLY A 98 -0.49 12.94 4.67
N ILE A 99 -0.66 14.20 5.04
CA ILE A 99 -1.08 14.64 6.38
C ILE A 99 -2.26 15.59 6.28
N LEU A 100 -3.07 15.64 7.33
CA LEU A 100 -4.10 16.65 7.53
C LEU A 100 -3.57 17.72 8.46
N VAL A 101 -3.71 18.98 8.07
CA VAL A 101 -3.36 20.13 8.89
C VAL A 101 -4.60 20.95 9.20
N ASP A 102 -4.78 21.26 10.47
CA ASP A 102 -5.74 22.23 10.96
C ASP A 102 -4.99 23.51 11.36
N GLU A 103 -5.11 24.56 10.54
CA GLU A 103 -4.45 25.84 10.77
C GLU A 103 -5.02 26.60 11.98
N HIS A 104 -6.29 26.36 12.34
CA HIS A 104 -6.92 27.04 13.48
C HIS A 104 -6.53 26.42 14.80
N MET A 105 -6.38 25.09 14.84
CA MET A 105 -5.97 24.35 16.02
C MET A 105 -4.45 24.18 16.13
N GLU A 106 -3.69 24.57 15.09
CA GLU A 106 -2.24 24.35 14.99
C GLU A 106 -1.85 22.87 15.17
N THR A 107 -2.64 21.96 14.59
CA THR A 107 -2.42 20.51 14.70
C THR A 107 -2.19 19.85 13.35
N ALA A 108 -1.39 18.81 13.34
CA ALA A 108 -1.23 17.92 12.20
C ALA A 108 -1.48 16.46 12.60
N GLU A 109 -2.05 15.69 11.68
CA GLU A 109 -2.22 14.26 11.81
C GLU A 109 -1.99 13.55 10.48
N ILE A 110 -1.75 12.24 10.49
CA ILE A 110 -1.57 11.47 9.26
C ILE A 110 -2.94 11.31 8.59
N ALA A 111 -3.03 11.60 7.30
CA ALA A 111 -4.27 11.42 6.55
C ALA A 111 -4.65 9.92 6.51
N PRO A 112 -5.95 9.58 6.46
CA PRO A 112 -6.35 8.21 6.15
C PRO A 112 -5.71 7.76 4.85
N ILE A 113 -5.34 6.48 4.71
CA ILE A 113 -4.88 5.97 3.40
C ILE A 113 -6.03 6.15 2.40
N TYR A 114 -5.73 6.81 1.28
CA TYR A 114 -6.64 7.08 0.16
C TYR A 114 -5.99 6.63 -1.16
N ASP A 115 -6.74 6.73 -2.25
CA ASP A 115 -6.28 6.39 -3.61
C ASP A 115 -5.60 5.00 -3.73
N CYS A 116 -6.37 3.96 -3.41
CA CYS A 116 -5.97 2.56 -3.59
C CYS A 116 -6.47 1.99 -4.93
N GLY A 117 -6.84 2.84 -5.90
CA GLY A 117 -7.41 2.41 -7.18
C GLY A 117 -6.42 1.61 -8.04
N SER A 118 -5.13 1.78 -7.80
CA SER A 118 -4.02 1.07 -8.46
C SER A 118 -3.66 -0.27 -7.81
N CYS A 119 -4.48 -0.77 -6.88
CA CYS A 119 -4.34 -2.09 -6.27
C CYS A 119 -5.15 -3.16 -7.02
N LEU A 120 -4.83 -4.45 -6.78
CA LEU A 120 -5.65 -5.59 -7.20
C LEU A 120 -5.92 -5.68 -8.72
N TYR A 121 -4.94 -5.32 -9.55
CA TYR A 121 -4.99 -5.48 -11.00
C TYR A 121 -6.19 -4.78 -11.67
N PRO A 122 -6.34 -3.45 -11.52
CA PRO A 122 -7.50 -2.72 -12.03
C PRO A 122 -7.58 -2.71 -13.56
N GLN A 123 -6.47 -2.99 -14.25
CA GLN A 123 -6.38 -3.03 -15.71
C GLN A 123 -6.58 -4.44 -16.29
N LEU A 124 -6.66 -5.48 -15.46
CA LEU A 124 -6.86 -6.85 -15.95
C LEU A 124 -8.34 -7.07 -16.23
N ALA A 125 -8.67 -7.32 -17.49
CA ALA A 125 -10.04 -7.63 -17.90
C ALA A 125 -10.49 -8.96 -17.29
N ALA A 126 -11.77 -9.04 -16.95
CA ALA A 126 -12.29 -10.19 -16.22
C ALA A 126 -12.29 -11.48 -17.06
N GLU A 127 -12.38 -11.36 -18.39
CA GLU A 127 -12.31 -12.46 -19.34
C GLU A 127 -10.91 -13.10 -19.37
N ASP A 128 -9.86 -12.32 -19.06
CA ASP A 128 -8.48 -12.79 -19.03
C ASP A 128 -8.12 -13.43 -17.69
N MET A 129 -8.87 -13.18 -16.61
CA MET A 129 -8.55 -13.66 -15.27
C MET A 129 -8.53 -15.19 -15.19
N GLN A 130 -9.41 -15.90 -15.91
CA GLN A 130 -9.39 -17.36 -15.95
C GLN A 130 -8.07 -17.89 -16.49
N SER A 131 -7.56 -17.29 -17.58
CA SER A 131 -6.30 -17.71 -18.20
C SER A 131 -5.09 -17.54 -17.28
N VAL A 132 -5.18 -16.59 -16.33
CA VAL A 132 -4.19 -16.40 -15.27
C VAL A 132 -4.30 -17.50 -14.22
N LEU A 133 -5.52 -17.79 -13.76
CA LEU A 133 -5.75 -18.79 -12.72
C LEU A 133 -5.41 -20.21 -13.18
N ASP A 134 -5.56 -20.51 -14.47
CA ASP A 134 -5.23 -21.81 -15.05
C ASP A 134 -3.71 -22.06 -15.15
N ARG A 135 -2.88 -21.05 -14.85
CA ARG A 135 -1.44 -21.04 -15.14
C ARG A 135 -0.63 -20.53 -13.95
N GLU A 136 0.04 -21.45 -13.28
CA GLU A 136 0.90 -21.13 -12.13
C GLU A 136 2.01 -20.12 -12.49
N ASP A 137 2.55 -20.17 -13.70
CA ASP A 137 3.55 -19.21 -14.17
C ASP A 137 3.00 -17.79 -14.29
N GLU A 138 1.73 -17.63 -14.68
CA GLU A 138 1.05 -16.32 -14.74
C GLU A 138 0.71 -15.79 -13.35
N ILE A 139 0.37 -16.65 -12.40
CA ILE A 139 0.25 -16.31 -10.97
C ILE A 139 1.62 -15.87 -10.44
N ASN A 140 2.67 -16.68 -10.61
CA ASN A 140 4.01 -16.38 -10.11
C ASN A 140 4.56 -15.07 -10.69
N ARG A 141 4.32 -14.79 -11.97
CA ARG A 141 4.70 -13.51 -12.58
C ARG A 141 4.00 -12.32 -11.90
N ARG A 142 2.76 -12.51 -11.47
CA ARG A 142 1.94 -11.55 -10.73
C ARG A 142 2.36 -11.38 -9.26
N ILE A 143 3.06 -12.35 -8.70
CA ILE A 143 3.62 -12.25 -7.34
C ILE A 143 5.03 -11.65 -7.35
N TYR A 144 5.90 -12.17 -8.20
CA TYR A 144 7.34 -11.91 -8.14
C TYR A 144 7.85 -10.86 -9.14
N THR A 145 7.11 -10.58 -10.22
CA THR A 145 7.56 -9.67 -11.28
C THR A 145 6.78 -8.36 -11.30
N TYR A 146 5.44 -8.40 -11.24
CA TYR A 146 4.62 -7.20 -11.21
C TYR A 146 3.30 -7.43 -10.48
N PRO A 147 2.72 -6.42 -9.82
CA PRO A 147 3.16 -5.04 -9.74
C PRO A 147 4.41 -4.88 -8.85
N ALA A 148 5.31 -4.01 -9.28
CA ALA A 148 6.39 -3.48 -8.46
C ALA A 148 5.95 -2.16 -7.83
N SER A 149 6.55 -1.79 -6.70
CA SER A 149 6.29 -0.52 -6.04
C SER A 149 6.67 0.66 -6.94
N THR A 150 5.99 1.80 -6.77
CA THR A 150 6.43 3.08 -7.35
C THR A 150 7.70 3.61 -6.68
N ILE A 151 7.98 3.16 -5.45
CA ILE A 151 9.19 3.50 -4.72
C ILE A 151 10.40 2.90 -5.45
N GLU A 152 11.46 3.68 -5.54
CA GLU A 152 12.70 3.33 -6.23
C GLU A 152 13.87 3.17 -5.27
N GLU A 153 14.79 2.28 -5.62
CA GLU A 153 16.14 2.22 -5.05
C GLU A 153 17.16 2.24 -6.19
N ASN A 154 18.04 3.25 -6.17
CA ASN A 154 19.01 3.53 -7.23
C ASN A 154 18.35 3.72 -8.60
N GLY A 155 17.23 4.47 -8.63
CA GLY A 155 16.47 4.77 -9.85
C GLY A 155 15.77 3.56 -10.49
N LYS A 156 15.53 2.49 -9.70
CA LYS A 156 14.77 1.31 -10.14
C LYS A 156 13.64 1.04 -9.18
N LYS A 157 12.44 0.82 -9.73
CA LYS A 157 11.27 0.38 -8.97
C LYS A 157 11.57 -0.87 -8.15
N VAL A 158 11.17 -0.83 -6.90
CA VAL A 158 11.39 -1.89 -5.92
C VAL A 158 10.40 -3.03 -6.16
N SER A 159 10.92 -4.26 -6.30
CA SER A 159 10.10 -5.47 -6.22
C SER A 159 9.66 -5.71 -4.78
N TYR A 160 8.35 -5.84 -4.55
CA TYR A 160 7.81 -6.10 -3.21
C TYR A 160 8.38 -7.39 -2.60
N PHE A 161 8.42 -8.47 -3.39
CA PHE A 161 8.98 -9.73 -2.92
C PHE A 161 10.45 -9.56 -2.54
N GLU A 162 11.29 -9.12 -3.48
CA GLU A 162 12.75 -9.05 -3.26
C GLU A 162 13.10 -8.13 -2.09
N PHE A 163 12.43 -6.99 -1.97
CA PHE A 163 12.69 -6.03 -0.89
C PHE A 163 12.32 -6.58 0.47
N ILE A 164 11.08 -7.04 0.63
CA ILE A 164 10.58 -7.52 1.93
C ILE A 164 11.32 -8.79 2.34
N SER A 165 11.59 -9.72 1.40
CA SER A 165 12.32 -10.95 1.71
C SER A 165 13.80 -10.74 1.96
N SER A 166 14.38 -9.63 1.52
CA SER A 166 15.80 -9.34 1.79
C SER A 166 16.07 -9.01 3.26
N LEU A 167 15.03 -8.60 4.01
CA LEU A 167 15.10 -8.20 5.41
C LEU A 167 16.12 -7.08 5.71
N LYS A 168 16.57 -6.36 4.69
CA LYS A 168 17.66 -5.37 4.80
C LYS A 168 17.28 -4.10 5.55
N ASN A 169 15.99 -3.83 5.72
CA ASN A 169 15.48 -2.62 6.36
C ASN A 169 14.70 -3.00 7.63
N GLU A 170 15.22 -2.57 8.80
CA GLU A 170 14.67 -2.94 10.11
C GLU A 170 13.25 -2.39 10.31
N ASP A 171 12.97 -1.16 9.89
CA ASP A 171 11.64 -0.56 10.04
C ASP A 171 10.59 -1.27 9.20
N CYS A 172 10.96 -1.67 7.97
CA CYS A 172 10.13 -2.52 7.13
C CYS A 172 9.88 -3.89 7.78
N ASN A 173 10.88 -4.48 8.44
CA ASN A 173 10.73 -5.75 9.16
C ASN A 173 9.79 -5.62 10.37
N LEU A 174 9.84 -4.50 11.09
CA LEU A 174 8.90 -4.18 12.18
C LEU A 174 7.48 -3.99 11.65
N ALA A 175 7.31 -3.25 10.56
CA ALA A 175 6.01 -3.11 9.89
C ALA A 175 5.47 -4.45 9.39
N LEU A 176 6.33 -5.32 8.85
CA LEU A 176 5.95 -6.67 8.42
C LEU A 176 5.31 -7.44 9.59
N LYS A 177 5.94 -7.45 10.77
CA LYS A 177 5.37 -8.06 11.98
C LYS A 177 4.01 -7.45 12.37
N ARG A 178 3.91 -6.12 12.37
CA ARG A 178 2.68 -5.40 12.76
C ARG A 178 1.52 -5.67 11.82
N ILE A 179 1.75 -5.66 10.50
CA ILE A 179 0.69 -5.83 9.50
C ILE A 179 0.35 -7.30 9.31
N HIS A 180 1.34 -8.19 9.23
CA HIS A 180 1.14 -9.63 9.08
C HIS A 180 0.15 -10.19 10.12
N SER A 181 0.36 -9.84 11.39
CA SER A 181 -0.50 -10.28 12.50
C SER A 181 -1.95 -9.77 12.46
N ARG A 182 -2.24 -8.76 11.62
CA ARG A 182 -3.57 -8.17 11.46
C ARG A 182 -4.33 -8.69 10.23
N ILE A 183 -3.67 -9.45 9.35
CA ILE A 183 -4.31 -9.95 8.12
C ILE A 183 -5.27 -11.10 8.46
N ASN A 184 -6.56 -10.83 8.31
CA ASN A 184 -7.63 -11.82 8.40
C ASN A 184 -8.14 -12.17 6.99
N LEU A 185 -7.63 -13.25 6.40
CA LEU A 185 -8.06 -13.69 5.06
C LEU A 185 -9.55 -14.04 5.00
N GLU A 186 -10.10 -14.65 6.04
CA GLU A 186 -11.53 -14.99 6.07
C GLU A 186 -12.41 -13.74 5.99
N GLY A 187 -12.06 -12.72 6.79
CA GLY A 187 -12.72 -11.41 6.74
C GLY A 187 -12.60 -10.74 5.36
N LEU A 188 -11.43 -10.81 4.74
CA LEU A 188 -11.21 -10.27 3.39
C LEU A 188 -12.01 -11.02 2.32
N TYR A 189 -12.09 -12.35 2.40
CA TYR A 189 -12.89 -13.16 1.49
C TYR A 189 -14.37 -12.84 1.60
N LYS A 190 -14.85 -12.55 2.82
CA LYS A 190 -16.21 -12.07 3.04
C LYS A 190 -16.45 -10.72 2.36
N ILE A 191 -15.53 -9.76 2.51
CA ILE A 191 -15.61 -8.46 1.80
C ILE A 191 -15.69 -8.66 0.28
N ILE A 192 -14.85 -9.52 -0.28
CA ILE A 192 -14.85 -9.81 -1.73
C ILE A 192 -16.18 -10.43 -2.16
N GLU A 193 -16.73 -11.35 -1.35
CA GLU A 193 -17.99 -12.01 -1.67
C GLU A 193 -19.19 -11.05 -1.59
N GLU A 194 -19.20 -10.18 -0.59
CA GLU A 194 -20.29 -9.21 -0.37
C GLU A 194 -20.20 -7.99 -1.30
N THR A 195 -19.03 -7.73 -1.91
CA THR A 195 -18.86 -6.64 -2.87
C THR A 195 -19.76 -6.88 -4.09
N PRO A 196 -20.73 -5.98 -4.37
CA PRO A 196 -21.57 -6.11 -5.55
C PRO A 196 -20.78 -5.72 -6.79
N THR A 197 -21.19 -6.20 -7.97
CA THR A 197 -20.63 -5.92 -9.31
C THR A 197 -19.49 -6.82 -9.84
N PRO A 198 -18.46 -7.25 -9.09
CA PRO A 198 -17.50 -8.22 -9.60
C PRO A 198 -18.17 -9.53 -10.04
N MET A 199 -17.76 -10.04 -11.20
CA MET A 199 -18.16 -11.37 -11.67
C MET A 199 -17.57 -12.47 -10.76
N PRO A 200 -18.16 -13.68 -10.74
CA PRO A 200 -17.63 -14.79 -9.95
C PRO A 200 -16.14 -15.05 -10.18
N ILE A 201 -15.69 -14.98 -11.44
CA ILE A 201 -14.28 -15.16 -11.79
C ILE A 201 -13.37 -14.06 -11.21
N GLN A 202 -13.85 -12.81 -11.12
CA GLN A 202 -13.08 -11.72 -10.50
C GLN A 202 -12.94 -11.94 -9.00
N LYS A 203 -14.02 -12.37 -8.34
CA LYS A 203 -13.99 -12.70 -6.91
C LYS A 203 -13.02 -13.84 -6.61
N GLU A 204 -13.06 -14.90 -7.40
CA GLU A 204 -12.12 -16.02 -7.29
C GLU A 204 -10.68 -15.57 -7.51
N PHE A 205 -10.44 -14.78 -8.56
CA PHE A 205 -9.13 -14.20 -8.86
C PHE A 205 -8.57 -13.39 -7.68
N TYR A 206 -9.37 -12.48 -7.10
CA TYR A 206 -8.91 -11.69 -5.95
C TYR A 206 -8.60 -12.55 -4.72
N LYS A 207 -9.42 -13.57 -4.44
CA LYS A 207 -9.18 -14.48 -3.30
C LYS A 207 -7.86 -15.25 -3.47
N ILE A 208 -7.60 -15.77 -4.68
CA ILE A 208 -6.37 -16.51 -5.00
C ILE A 208 -5.17 -15.58 -4.94
N ILE A 209 -5.20 -14.42 -5.61
CA ILE A 209 -4.08 -13.48 -5.61
C ILE A 209 -3.73 -13.00 -4.19
N LEU A 210 -4.72 -12.68 -3.36
CA LEU A 210 -4.46 -12.29 -1.98
C LEU A 210 -3.87 -13.44 -1.16
N HIS A 211 -4.37 -14.66 -1.36
CA HIS A 211 -3.79 -15.85 -0.72
C HIS A 211 -2.31 -16.01 -1.10
N GLU A 212 -2.04 -16.00 -2.40
CA GLU A 212 -0.71 -16.19 -2.97
C GLU A 212 0.26 -15.10 -2.51
N ARG A 213 -0.15 -13.82 -2.48
CA ARG A 213 0.70 -12.75 -1.94
C ARG A 213 0.93 -12.88 -0.45
N LYS A 214 -0.09 -13.24 0.33
CA LYS A 214 0.10 -13.48 1.75
C LYS A 214 1.12 -14.58 1.97
N SER A 215 0.98 -15.72 1.29
CA SER A 215 1.84 -16.88 1.45
C SER A 215 3.26 -16.61 0.92
N LYS A 216 3.38 -16.22 -0.35
CA LYS A 216 4.66 -16.15 -1.06
C LYS A 216 5.48 -14.90 -0.77
N ILE A 217 4.86 -13.82 -0.30
CA ILE A 217 5.56 -12.59 0.09
C ILE A 217 5.62 -12.50 1.61
N LEU A 218 4.48 -12.37 2.29
CA LEU A 218 4.48 -12.00 3.71
C LEU A 218 4.81 -13.16 4.65
N ASP A 219 4.19 -14.33 4.47
CA ASP A 219 4.45 -15.52 5.29
C ASP A 219 5.88 -16.01 5.04
N TYR A 220 6.31 -16.05 3.79
CA TYR A 220 7.70 -16.34 3.45
C TYR A 220 8.67 -15.37 4.16
N SER A 221 8.48 -14.06 4.04
CA SER A 221 9.40 -13.10 4.67
C SER A 221 9.36 -13.13 6.19
N ILE A 222 8.20 -13.35 6.83
CA ILE A 222 8.12 -13.41 8.29
C ILE A 222 8.82 -14.67 8.84
N GLU A 223 8.71 -15.81 8.14
CA GLU A 223 9.42 -17.04 8.50
C GLU A 223 10.93 -16.84 8.43
N GLN A 224 11.42 -16.20 7.35
CA GLN A 224 12.83 -15.85 7.21
C GLN A 224 13.31 -14.90 8.32
N LEU A 225 12.49 -13.91 8.69
CA LEU A 225 12.81 -12.97 9.75
C LEU A 225 12.94 -13.66 11.11
N PHE A 226 12.00 -14.54 11.46
CA PHE A 226 12.07 -15.30 12.71
C PHE A 226 13.25 -16.27 12.73
N ALA A 227 13.63 -16.87 11.60
CA ALA A 227 14.81 -17.70 11.50
C ALA A 227 16.10 -16.88 11.73
N MET A 228 16.19 -15.69 11.14
CA MET A 228 17.32 -14.76 11.33
C MET A 228 17.47 -14.35 12.80
N GLU A 229 16.38 -13.95 13.45
CA GLU A 229 16.39 -13.49 14.85
C GLU A 229 16.80 -14.60 15.83
N LYS A 230 16.34 -15.84 15.61
CA LYS A 230 16.78 -17.00 16.41
C LYS A 230 18.27 -17.27 16.26
N GLY A 231 18.77 -17.24 15.03
CA GLY A 231 20.20 -17.44 14.76
C GLY A 231 21.10 -16.37 15.40
N SER A 232 20.66 -15.10 15.43
CA SER A 232 21.38 -14.04 16.13
C SER A 232 21.39 -14.21 17.65
N GLN A 233 20.29 -14.70 18.23
CA GLN A 233 20.22 -14.96 19.68
C GLN A 233 21.14 -16.10 20.10
N GLU A 234 21.23 -17.18 19.31
CA GLU A 234 22.11 -18.32 19.60
C GLU A 234 23.61 -17.99 19.48
N GLN A 235 23.99 -16.97 18.69
CA GLN A 235 25.37 -16.51 18.55
C GLN A 235 25.83 -15.53 19.65
N THR A 236 24.90 -15.00 20.45
CA THR A 236 25.17 -14.00 21.50
C THR A 236 25.25 -14.63 22.91
N ILE A 237 25.09 -15.96 23.02
CA ILE A 237 25.17 -16.77 24.25
C ILE A 237 26.48 -17.58 24.23
#